data_AF-A0A967D246-F1
#
_entry.id   AF-A0A967D246-F1
#
_cell.length_a   1.000
_cell.length_b   1.000
_cell.length_c   1.000
_cell.angle_alpha   90.00
_cell.angle_beta   90.00
_cell.angle_gamma   90.00
#
_symmetry.space_group_name_H-M   'P 1'
#
loop_
_entity.id
_entity.type
_entity.pdbx_description
1 polymer ?
#
loop_
_entity_poly.entity_id
_entity_poly.type
_entity_poly.pdbx_seq_one_letter_code
_entity_poly.pdbx_strand_id
1 'polypeptide(L)'
;MPEVNQAALEFLMTRRSRPAKTLDLPIPDRTELFSLLTAAARTPDHGKLEPWRFIVLSKDKLRSLADLVADRGAALGYEPEKIEKAQGAYNTGHLAVAVIEVQKPSEKIPAIEQTY
;
A
#
# COMPACT_ATOMS: atom_id res chain seq x y z
N MET A 1 -23.90 -10.90 23.12
CA MET A 1 -22.82 -10.40 22.23
C MET A 1 -21.53 -11.05 22.66
N PRO A 2 -20.57 -11.33 21.75
CA PRO A 2 -19.28 -11.88 22.16
C PRO A 2 -18.59 -10.92 23.14
N GLU A 3 -17.75 -11.47 24.01
CA GLU A 3 -16.90 -10.68 24.90
C GLU A 3 -16.00 -9.76 24.06
N VAL A 4 -15.86 -8.51 24.50
CA VAL A 4 -15.07 -7.50 23.77
C VAL A 4 -13.59 -7.79 23.96
N ASN A 5 -12.85 -7.90 22.85
CA ASN A 5 -11.39 -7.90 22.91
C ASN A 5 -10.89 -6.47 23.14
N GLN A 6 -10.63 -6.15 24.40
CA GLN A 6 -10.24 -4.81 24.83
C GLN A 6 -8.94 -4.33 24.18
N ALA A 7 -7.93 -5.20 24.06
CA ALA A 7 -6.65 -4.85 23.43
C ALA A 7 -6.81 -4.50 21.94
N ALA A 8 -7.65 -5.25 21.22
CA ALA A 8 -7.95 -4.96 19.82
C ALA A 8 -8.72 -3.64 19.66
N LEU A 9 -9.71 -3.37 20.53
CA LEU A 9 -10.48 -2.12 20.50
C LEU A 9 -9.59 -0.89 20.75
N GLU A 10 -8.71 -0.96 21.76
CA GLU A 10 -7.78 0.12 22.08
C GLU A 10 -6.79 0.39 20.94
N PHE A 11 -6.26 -0.66 20.31
CA PHE A 11 -5.40 -0.52 19.14
C PHE A 11 -6.13 0.22 18.01
N LEU A 12 -7.36 -0.20 17.67
CA LEU A 12 -8.14 0.43 16.58
C LEU A 12 -8.45 1.91 16.86
N MET A 13 -8.76 2.26 18.11
CA MET A 13 -9.07 3.63 18.53
C MET A 13 -7.82 4.55 18.52
N THR A 14 -6.65 3.99 18.81
CA THR A 14 -5.42 4.78 19.02
C THR A 14 -4.44 4.73 17.84
N ARG A 15 -4.60 3.81 16.89
CA ARG A 15 -3.74 3.70 15.71
C ARG A 15 -3.68 5.03 14.94
N ARG A 16 -2.48 5.43 14.55
CA ARG A 16 -2.20 6.58 13.69
C ARG A 16 -1.32 6.17 12.53
N SER A 17 -1.46 6.87 11.40
CA SER A 17 -0.54 6.71 10.28
C SER A 17 0.75 7.47 10.59
N ARG A 18 1.90 6.79 10.48
CA ARG A 18 3.21 7.41 10.62
C ARG A 18 3.62 7.97 9.25
N PRO A 19 4.01 9.25 9.12
CA PRO A 19 4.45 9.80 7.85
C PRO A 19 5.63 9.00 7.28
N ALA A 20 5.65 8.74 5.98
CA ALA A 20 6.70 7.91 5.35
C ALA A 20 8.12 8.42 5.65
N LYS A 21 8.31 9.75 5.71
CA LYS A 21 9.59 10.40 6.05
C LYS A 21 10.10 10.12 7.47
N THR A 22 9.28 9.57 8.36
CA THR A 22 9.67 9.18 9.72
C THR A 22 9.95 7.68 9.84
N LEU A 23 9.87 6.94 8.72
CA LEU A 23 10.18 5.51 8.67
C LEU A 23 11.63 5.35 8.18
N ASP A 24 12.40 4.54 8.90
CA ASP A 24 13.81 4.28 8.62
C ASP A 24 14.11 2.79 8.89
N LEU A 25 15.36 2.38 8.74
CA LEU A 25 15.85 1.03 9.02
C LEU A 25 15.75 0.67 10.52
N PRO A 26 15.59 -0.63 10.85
CA PRO A 26 15.43 -1.76 9.92
C PRO A 26 14.03 -1.80 9.30
N ILE A 27 13.95 -2.28 8.05
CA ILE A 27 12.66 -2.63 7.44
C ILE A 27 12.22 -4.02 7.91
N PRO A 28 10.90 -4.33 7.85
CA PRO A 28 10.42 -5.68 8.07
C PRO A 28 11.10 -6.69 7.14
N ASP A 29 11.49 -7.84 7.69
CA ASP A 29 12.02 -8.94 6.90
C ASP A 29 10.91 -9.67 6.12
N ARG A 30 11.29 -10.71 5.37
CA ARG A 30 10.34 -11.48 4.55
C ARG A 30 9.24 -12.15 5.38
N THR A 31 9.58 -12.68 6.56
CA THR A 31 8.66 -13.40 7.44
C THR A 31 7.67 -12.43 8.08
N GLU A 32 8.17 -11.28 8.53
CA GLU A 32 7.36 -10.20 9.06
C GLU A 32 6.42 -9.64 7.98
N LEU A 33 6.93 -9.39 6.77
CA LEU A 33 6.11 -8.98 5.63
C LEU A 33 5.01 -9.99 5.32
N PHE A 34 5.33 -11.29 5.30
CA PHE A 34 4.34 -12.31 5.02
C PHE A 34 3.22 -12.31 6.06
N SER A 35 3.56 -12.11 7.34
CA SER A 35 2.58 -11.99 8.42
C SER A 35 1.68 -10.77 8.25
N LEU A 36 2.25 -9.62 7.90
CA LEU A 36 1.51 -8.38 7.63
C LEU A 36 0.58 -8.52 6.42
N LEU A 37 1.07 -9.08 5.31
CA LEU A 37 0.28 -9.27 4.09
C LEU A 37 -0.82 -10.32 4.28
N THR A 38 -0.56 -11.37 5.07
CA THR A 38 -1.59 -12.35 5.44
C THR A 38 -2.71 -11.72 6.25
N ALA A 39 -2.36 -10.85 7.22
CA ALA A 39 -3.36 -10.10 7.97
C ALA A 39 -4.15 -9.14 7.06
N ALA A 40 -3.48 -8.42 6.16
CA ALA A 40 -4.13 -7.52 5.20
C ALA A 40 -5.11 -8.26 4.27
N ALA A 41 -4.77 -9.48 3.82
CA ALA A 41 -5.61 -10.32 2.99
C ALA A 41 -6.88 -10.84 3.68
N ARG A 42 -7.08 -10.55 4.96
CA ARG A 42 -8.34 -10.84 5.69
C ARG A 42 -9.40 -9.75 5.54
N THR A 43 -9.10 -8.69 4.78
CA THR A 43 -10.07 -7.65 4.43
C THR A 43 -11.36 -8.27 3.85
N PRO A 44 -12.54 -7.65 4.05
CA PRO A 44 -13.77 -8.11 3.43
C PRO A 44 -13.61 -8.23 1.90
N ASP A 45 -14.13 -9.33 1.36
CA ASP A 45 -14.03 -9.68 -0.05
C ASP A 45 -15.28 -10.45 -0.46
N HIS A 46 -16.14 -9.80 -1.24
CA HIS A 46 -17.40 -10.41 -1.64
C HIS A 46 -17.15 -11.50 -2.68
N GLY A 47 -17.47 -12.74 -2.30
CA GLY A 47 -17.26 -13.90 -3.15
C GLY A 47 -15.83 -14.46 -3.10
N LYS A 48 -14.96 -13.95 -2.21
CA LYS A 48 -13.57 -14.40 -2.06
C LYS A 48 -12.79 -14.36 -3.39
N LEU A 49 -12.92 -13.24 -4.11
CA LEU A 49 -12.32 -13.08 -5.44
C LEU A 49 -10.85 -12.68 -5.38
N GLU A 50 -10.38 -12.23 -4.22
CA GLU A 50 -9.05 -11.68 -3.98
C GLU A 50 -8.74 -10.59 -5.04
N PRO A 51 -9.55 -9.51 -5.12
CA PRO A 51 -9.45 -8.48 -6.16
C PRO A 51 -8.27 -7.52 -5.94
N TRP A 52 -7.17 -7.99 -5.36
CA TRP A 52 -5.96 -7.21 -5.09
C TRP A 52 -4.70 -7.98 -5.45
N ARG A 53 -3.63 -7.23 -5.69
CA ARG A 53 -2.26 -7.76 -5.80
C ARG A 53 -1.32 -6.90 -4.96
N PHE A 54 -0.61 -7.55 -4.04
CA PHE A 54 0.47 -6.91 -3.29
C PHE A 54 1.79 -7.00 -4.07
N ILE A 55 2.45 -5.86 -4.23
CA ILE A 55 3.79 -5.77 -4.80
C ILE A 55 4.71 -5.15 -3.77
N VAL A 56 5.66 -5.93 -3.28
CA VAL A 56 6.69 -5.45 -2.35
C VAL A 56 7.81 -4.77 -3.15
N LEU A 57 8.06 -3.50 -2.84
CA LEU A 57 9.05 -2.66 -3.51
C LEU A 57 10.20 -2.38 -2.55
N SER A 58 11.37 -2.96 -2.84
CA SER A 58 12.63 -2.65 -2.18
C SER A 58 13.19 -1.30 -2.62
N LYS A 59 14.22 -0.81 -1.91
CA LYS A 59 14.86 0.49 -2.16
C LYS A 59 15.28 0.72 -3.63
N ASP A 60 15.84 -0.28 -4.29
CA ASP A 60 16.22 -0.20 -5.71
C ASP A 60 15.01 -0.02 -6.64
N LYS A 61 13.88 -0.67 -6.32
CA LYS A 61 12.63 -0.53 -7.07
C LYS A 61 11.94 0.80 -6.79
N LEU A 62 12.02 1.30 -5.56
CA LEU A 62 11.53 2.64 -5.23
C LEU A 62 12.31 3.72 -5.98
N ARG A 63 13.63 3.59 -6.11
CA ARG A 63 14.43 4.51 -6.93
C ARG A 63 14.03 4.46 -8.40
N SER A 64 13.84 3.25 -8.94
CA SER A 64 13.36 3.08 -10.32
C SER A 64 11.98 3.72 -10.53
N LEU A 65 11.10 3.64 -9.53
CA LEU A 65 9.79 4.30 -9.55
C LEU A 65 9.92 5.84 -9.48
N ALA A 66 10.89 6.37 -8.72
CA ALA A 66 11.17 7.80 -8.67
C ALA A 66 11.56 8.35 -10.04
N ASP A 67 12.33 7.60 -10.83
CA ASP A 67 12.68 8.00 -12.20
C ASP A 67 11.43 8.07 -13.10
N LEU A 68 10.54 7.07 -13.01
CA LEU A 68 9.26 7.08 -13.75
C LEU A 68 8.34 8.24 -13.34
N VAL A 69 8.40 8.68 -12.09
CA VAL A 69 7.63 9.84 -11.61
C VAL A 69 8.10 11.12 -12.31
N ALA A 70 9.41 11.28 -12.58
CA ALA A 70 9.91 12.41 -13.35
C ALA A 70 9.37 12.42 -14.77
N ASP A 71 9.54 11.30 -15.48
CA ASP A 71 9.10 11.14 -16.86
C ASP A 71 7.59 11.39 -16.99
N ARG A 72 6.80 10.78 -16.09
CA ARG A 72 5.34 10.92 -16.12
C ARG A 72 4.89 12.33 -15.73
N GLY A 73 5.55 12.95 -14.76
CA GLY A 73 5.24 14.31 -14.32
C GLY A 73 5.46 15.33 -15.43
N ALA A 74 6.58 15.22 -16.16
CA ALA A 74 6.89 16.07 -17.30
C ALA A 74 5.88 15.87 -18.44
N ALA A 75 5.54 14.61 -18.76
CA ALA A 75 4.54 14.29 -19.79
C ALA A 75 3.12 14.81 -19.45
N LEU A 76 2.81 14.96 -18.15
CA LEU A 76 1.56 15.54 -17.68
C LEU A 76 1.60 17.08 -17.55
N GLY A 77 2.73 17.72 -17.85
CA GLY A 77 2.90 19.17 -17.78
C GLY A 77 2.94 19.72 -16.36
N TYR A 78 3.41 18.95 -15.38
CA TYR A 78 3.63 19.46 -14.03
C TYR A 78 4.93 20.27 -13.93
N GLU A 79 4.90 21.29 -13.08
CA GLU A 79 6.07 22.11 -12.77
C GLU A 79 7.19 21.28 -12.13
N PRO A 80 8.47 21.59 -12.41
CA PRO A 80 9.62 20.83 -11.91
C PRO A 80 9.62 20.63 -10.38
N GLU A 81 9.27 21.66 -9.62
CA GLU A 81 9.23 21.59 -8.14
C GLU A 81 8.20 20.55 -7.65
N LYS A 82 7.04 20.45 -8.33
CA LYS A 82 6.01 19.46 -7.99
C LYS A 82 6.48 18.04 -8.29
N ILE A 83 7.22 17.88 -9.39
CA ILE A 83 7.80 16.60 -9.79
C ILE A 83 8.85 16.17 -8.76
N GLU A 84 9.81 17.03 -8.44
CA GLU A 84 10.89 16.74 -7.48
C GLU A 84 10.33 16.35 -6.11
N LYS A 85 9.33 17.08 -5.62
CA LYS A 85 8.63 16.76 -4.38
C LYS A 85 7.98 15.37 -4.42
N ALA A 86 7.38 14.99 -5.55
CA ALA A 86 6.77 13.67 -5.71
C ALA A 86 7.83 12.55 -5.76
N GLN A 87 8.97 12.78 -6.41
CA GLN A 87 10.10 11.84 -6.42
C GLN A 87 10.69 11.62 -5.03
N GLY A 88 10.76 12.68 -4.22
CA GLY A 88 11.34 12.63 -2.87
C GLY A 88 10.76 11.52 -1.99
N ALA A 89 9.45 11.25 -2.11
CA ALA A 89 8.77 10.19 -1.35
C ALA A 89 9.31 8.78 -1.67
N TYR A 90 9.76 8.54 -2.90
CA TYR A 90 10.30 7.26 -3.34
C TYR A 90 11.83 7.19 -3.17
N ASN A 91 12.53 8.30 -3.40
CA ASN A 91 13.99 8.40 -3.25
C ASN A 91 14.47 8.13 -1.82
N THR A 92 13.66 8.55 -0.83
CA THR A 92 13.97 8.40 0.59
C THR A 92 13.38 7.15 1.23
N GLY A 93 12.50 6.44 0.51
CA GLY A 93 11.85 5.23 1.03
C GLY A 93 12.79 4.03 1.09
N HIS A 94 12.62 3.19 2.11
CA HIS A 94 13.37 1.93 2.26
C HIS A 94 12.59 0.70 1.77
N LEU A 95 11.27 0.71 1.95
CA LEU A 95 10.35 -0.36 1.58
C LEU A 95 8.96 0.23 1.35
N ALA A 96 8.24 -0.26 0.35
CA ALA A 96 6.81 -0.01 0.21
C ALA A 96 6.08 -1.29 -0.21
N VAL A 97 4.77 -1.32 0.04
CA VAL A 97 3.87 -2.31 -0.55
C VAL A 97 2.87 -1.54 -1.40
N ALA A 98 2.91 -1.76 -2.71
CA ALA A 98 1.84 -1.30 -3.60
C ALA A 98 0.69 -2.30 -3.56
N VAL A 99 -0.53 -1.79 -3.36
CA VAL A 99 -1.77 -2.58 -3.34
C VAL A 99 -2.53 -2.24 -4.63
N ILE A 100 -2.47 -3.15 -5.60
CA ILE A 100 -3.01 -2.94 -6.95
C ILE A 100 -4.40 -3.55 -7.03
N GLU A 101 -5.39 -2.76 -7.44
CA GLU A 101 -6.75 -3.27 -7.64
C GLU A 101 -6.74 -4.14 -8.89
N VAL A 102 -7.18 -5.39 -8.74
CA VAL A 102 -7.21 -6.39 -9.81
C VAL A 102 -8.59 -7.01 -9.82
N GLN A 103 -9.55 -6.27 -10.38
CA GLN A 103 -10.92 -6.75 -10.53
C GLN A 103 -10.96 -8.10 -11.26
N LYS A 104 -11.78 -9.01 -10.75
CA LYS A 104 -12.04 -10.32 -11.35
C LYS A 104 -13.39 -10.27 -12.06
N PRO A 105 -13.45 -10.66 -13.34
CA PRO A 105 -14.73 -10.85 -14.02
C PRO A 105 -15.63 -11.79 -13.21
N SER A 106 -16.84 -11.32 -12.90
CA SER A 106 -17.83 -12.08 -12.14
C SER A 106 -19.22 -11.70 -12.59
N GLU A 107 -20.06 -12.70 -12.88
CA GLU A 107 -21.46 -12.49 -13.22
C GLU A 107 -22.31 -12.10 -12.00
N LYS A 108 -21.84 -12.48 -10.80
CA LYS A 108 -22.59 -12.31 -9.54
C LYS A 108 -22.13 -11.11 -8.72
N ILE A 109 -20.85 -10.75 -8.83
CA ILE A 109 -20.22 -9.72 -7.99
C ILE A 109 -19.90 -8.51 -8.86
N PRO A 110 -20.62 -7.39 -8.69
CA PRO A 110 -20.39 -6.19 -9.49
C PRO A 110 -19.02 -5.58 -9.19
N ALA A 111 -18.45 -4.90 -10.19
CA ALA A 111 -17.12 -4.26 -10.09
C ALA A 111 -16.98 -3.33 -8.88
N ILE A 112 -18.03 -2.57 -8.55
CA ILE A 112 -18.03 -1.63 -7.42
C ILE A 112 -17.84 -2.32 -6.06
N GLU A 113 -18.21 -3.59 -5.95
CA GLU A 113 -18.03 -4.39 -4.72
C GLU A 113 -16.64 -5.06 -4.65
N GLN A 114 -15.80 -4.86 -5.66
CA GLN A 114 -14.41 -5.33 -5.70
C GLN A 114 -13.39 -4.19 -5.50
N THR A 115 -13.85 -2.94 -5.40
CA THR A 115 -13.02 -1.75 -5.14
C THR A 115 -12.82 -1.52 -3.64
N TYR A 116 -11.68 -0.96 -3.27
CA TYR A 116 -11.28 -0.65 -1.88
C TYR A 116 -10.68 0.75 -1.74
#